data_AF-A0A7Z9S337-F1
#
_entry.id   AF-A0A7Z9S337-F1
#
_cell.length_a   1.000
_cell.length_b   1.000
_cell.length_c   1.000
_cell.angle_alpha   90.00
_cell.angle_beta   90.00
_cell.angle_gamma   90.00
#
_symmetry.space_group_name_H-M   'P 1'
#
loop_
_entity.id
_entity.type
_entity.pdbx_description
1 polymer ?
#
loop_
_entity_poly.entity_id
_entity_poly.type
_entity_poly.pdbx_seq_one_letter_code
_entity_poly.pdbx_strand_id
1 'polypeptide(L)'
;MRFKIKKSALKIGFIFAIAGGVLTSCSNYEEHTPEQDETSGNTALEDIDYEKRNTIFGKGGLTLFGSKPEDNSGGALGVNFYLWRASIDTISFMPVNTADAFGGVILTDWHTPPEAPSERFKLNVYILDRKLRADGVRVAVFRQIQD
;
A
#
# COMPACT_ATOMS: atom_id res chain seq x y z
N MET A 1 42.62 -48.54 27.75
CA MET A 1 43.28 -47.25 28.09
C MET A 1 42.50 -46.12 27.43
N ARG A 2 41.94 -45.19 28.23
CA ARG A 2 41.57 -43.79 27.88
C ARG A 2 40.42 -43.58 26.86
N PHE A 3 39.56 -42.55 26.89
CA PHE A 3 39.20 -41.46 27.82
C PHE A 3 37.81 -40.98 27.32
N LYS A 4 36.92 -40.55 28.22
CA LYS A 4 35.57 -40.03 27.90
C LYS A 4 35.60 -38.51 28.00
N ILE A 5 35.40 -37.73 26.92
CA ILE A 5 35.23 -36.25 26.98
C ILE A 5 34.16 -35.76 25.98
N LYS A 6 33.38 -34.77 26.43
CA LYS A 6 32.03 -34.33 26.02
C LYS A 6 31.90 -33.71 24.61
N LYS A 7 30.78 -34.01 23.94
CA LYS A 7 30.29 -33.35 22.72
C LYS A 7 29.60 -32.01 23.06
N SER A 8 30.32 -30.88 23.04
CA SER A 8 29.65 -29.56 23.19
C SER A 8 30.34 -28.37 22.51
N ALA A 9 31.44 -28.55 21.78
CA ALA A 9 32.21 -27.43 21.21
C ALA A 9 32.06 -27.23 19.69
N LEU A 10 31.22 -28.02 19.01
CA LEU A 10 31.12 -28.02 17.55
C LEU A 10 29.85 -27.32 17.05
N LYS A 11 29.51 -26.13 17.57
CA LYS A 11 28.45 -25.27 17.01
C LYS A 11 28.77 -23.77 17.01
N ILE A 12 29.90 -23.35 17.58
CA ILE A 12 30.22 -21.92 17.75
C ILE A 12 31.12 -21.39 16.63
N GLY A 13 31.79 -22.25 15.86
CA GLY A 13 32.74 -21.83 14.81
C GLY A 13 32.11 -21.33 13.49
N PHE A 14 30.83 -21.57 13.22
CA PHE A 14 30.24 -21.23 11.92
C PHE A 14 29.72 -19.78 11.84
N ILE A 15 29.54 -19.10 12.97
CA ILE A 15 28.97 -17.74 13.01
C ILE A 15 30.02 -16.65 12.74
N PHE A 16 31.31 -16.94 12.93
CA PHE A 16 32.37 -15.92 12.78
C PHE A 16 32.97 -15.80 11.36
N ALA A 17 32.60 -16.67 10.42
CA ALA A 17 33.17 -16.64 9.06
C ALA A 17 32.49 -15.64 8.09
N ILE A 18 31.43 -14.94 8.51
CA ILE A 18 30.71 -13.96 7.66
C ILE A 18 31.13 -12.50 7.97
N ALA A 19 31.94 -12.28 9.01
CA ALA A 19 32.36 -10.94 9.45
C ALA A 19 33.70 -10.44 8.87
N GLY A 20 34.23 -11.06 7.81
CA GLY A 20 35.54 -10.72 7.24
C GLY A 20 35.47 -10.44 5.74
N GLY A 21 35.08 -9.24 5.34
CA GLY A 21 35.04 -8.86 3.93
C GLY A 21 34.53 -7.45 3.68
N VAL A 22 35.01 -6.46 4.45
CA VAL A 22 34.79 -5.04 4.15
C VAL A 22 36.16 -4.44 3.80
N LEU A 23 36.16 -3.61 2.75
CA LEU A 23 37.23 -2.75 2.24
C LEU A 23 38.13 -3.37 1.16
N THR A 24 37.75 -3.21 -0.11
CA THR A 24 38.57 -2.58 -1.17
C THR A 24 37.77 -2.54 -2.48
N SER A 25 37.29 -1.36 -2.88
CA SER A 25 37.20 -0.98 -4.30
C SER A 25 37.12 0.55 -4.39
N CYS A 26 38.27 1.16 -4.67
CA CYS A 26 38.33 2.46 -5.32
C CYS A 26 38.88 2.21 -6.72
N SER A 27 38.08 2.45 -7.76
CA SER A 27 38.59 2.90 -9.06
C SER A 27 37.47 3.41 -9.95
N ASN A 28 37.71 4.59 -10.52
CA ASN A 28 37.06 5.26 -11.65
C ASN A 28 35.78 6.05 -11.35
N TYR A 29 35.99 7.34 -11.09
CA TYR A 29 35.03 8.39 -11.42
C TYR A 29 35.27 8.75 -12.89
N GLU A 30 34.26 8.58 -13.74
CA GLU A 30 34.25 9.15 -15.08
C GLU A 30 33.46 10.46 -14.98
N GLU A 31 34.14 11.57 -15.23
CA GLU A 31 33.56 12.90 -15.20
C GLU A 31 32.66 13.05 -16.42
N HIS A 32 31.36 12.85 -16.23
CA HIS A 32 30.36 13.14 -17.26
C HIS A 32 30.06 14.64 -17.21
N THR A 33 30.71 15.41 -18.08
CA THR A 33 30.26 16.76 -18.39
C THR A 33 28.93 16.64 -19.12
N PRO A 34 27.81 17.15 -18.59
CA PRO A 34 26.58 17.20 -19.37
C PRO A 34 26.81 18.17 -20.54
N GLU A 35 26.84 17.63 -21.74
CA GLU A 35 26.73 18.40 -22.98
C GLU A 35 25.38 19.13 -22.93
N GLN A 36 25.42 20.46 -22.94
CA GLN A 36 24.23 21.28 -23.11
C GLN A 36 23.69 21.00 -24.51
N ASP A 37 22.67 20.14 -24.59
CA ASP A 37 21.84 20.06 -25.79
C ASP A 37 20.94 21.29 -25.83
N GLU A 38 21.48 22.34 -26.43
CA GLU A 38 20.69 23.46 -26.93
C GLU A 38 19.94 23.02 -28.17
N THR A 39 18.81 22.33 -28.00
CA THR A 39 17.82 22.25 -29.08
C THR A 39 16.42 22.57 -28.58
N SER A 40 16.18 23.88 -28.56
CA SER A 40 14.92 24.55 -28.87
C SER A 40 13.86 23.66 -29.55
N GLY A 41 12.67 23.65 -28.96
CA GLY A 41 11.46 23.73 -29.76
C GLY A 41 10.52 22.52 -29.72
N ASN A 42 9.37 22.79 -29.10
CA ASN A 42 8.04 22.42 -29.61
C ASN A 42 7.48 21.06 -29.16
N THR A 43 6.43 21.18 -28.35
CA THR A 43 5.42 20.19 -28.01
C THR A 43 4.96 19.39 -29.24
N ALA A 44 5.30 18.11 -29.29
CA ALA A 44 4.59 17.12 -30.09
C ALA A 44 4.32 15.91 -29.17
N LEU A 45 3.06 15.48 -29.14
CA LEU A 45 2.64 14.25 -28.46
C LEU A 45 3.40 13.10 -29.12
N GLU A 46 4.46 12.64 -28.47
CA GLU A 46 5.21 11.47 -28.92
C GLU A 46 4.34 10.24 -28.64
N ASP A 47 3.66 9.78 -29.69
CA ASP A 47 2.96 8.50 -29.73
C ASP A 47 3.98 7.43 -29.31
N ILE A 48 3.74 6.78 -28.18
CA ILE A 48 4.72 5.88 -27.58
C ILE A 48 4.80 4.64 -28.47
N ASP A 49 5.76 4.61 -29.39
CA ASP A 49 6.01 3.51 -30.33
C ASP A 49 6.51 2.26 -29.57
N TYR A 50 5.55 1.43 -29.15
CA TYR A 50 5.78 0.19 -28.42
C TYR A 50 6.67 -0.82 -29.18
N GLU A 51 6.89 -0.66 -30.50
CA GLU A 51 7.75 -1.56 -31.28
C GLU A 51 9.25 -1.31 -31.10
N LYS A 52 9.63 -0.15 -30.54
CA LYS A 52 11.04 0.23 -30.30
C LYS A 52 11.50 0.05 -28.86
N ARG A 53 10.72 -0.60 -27.99
CA ARG A 53 11.20 -0.91 -26.64
C ARG A 53 12.25 -2.02 -26.69
N ASN A 54 13.48 -1.70 -26.26
CA ASN A 54 14.49 -2.71 -25.99
C ASN A 54 14.10 -3.46 -24.70
N THR A 55 13.55 -4.66 -24.82
CA THR A 55 13.37 -5.56 -23.66
C THR A 55 14.66 -6.33 -23.40
N ILE A 56 14.82 -6.89 -22.20
CA ILE A 56 16.07 -7.53 -21.71
C ILE A 56 16.57 -8.67 -22.63
N PHE A 57 15.71 -9.22 -23.50
CA PHE A 57 16.07 -10.28 -24.45
C PHE A 57 15.93 -9.88 -25.93
N GLY A 58 15.94 -8.58 -26.23
CA GLY A 58 15.86 -8.07 -27.61
C GLY A 58 14.42 -7.93 -28.14
N LYS A 59 14.31 -7.47 -29.39
CA LYS A 59 13.06 -7.07 -30.05
C LYS A 59 12.07 -8.25 -30.11
N GLY A 60 11.11 -8.29 -29.18
CA GLY A 60 10.11 -9.35 -29.03
C GLY A 60 10.30 -10.30 -27.84
N GLY A 61 11.26 -10.04 -26.94
CA GLY A 61 11.59 -10.90 -25.81
C GLY A 61 10.74 -10.68 -24.54
N LEU A 62 10.53 -11.79 -23.81
CA LEU A 62 9.85 -11.99 -22.52
C LEU A 62 9.77 -10.73 -21.62
N THR A 63 8.58 -10.15 -21.45
CA THR A 63 8.30 -9.13 -20.43
C THR A 63 8.19 -9.77 -19.04
N LEU A 64 9.33 -10.18 -18.47
CA LEU A 64 9.40 -10.82 -17.14
C LEU A 64 9.05 -9.86 -15.98
N PHE A 65 8.99 -8.55 -16.25
CA PHE A 65 8.80 -7.51 -15.22
C PHE A 65 7.98 -6.31 -15.73
N GLY A 66 6.98 -6.56 -16.59
CA GLY A 66 6.30 -5.48 -17.32
C GLY A 66 4.79 -5.63 -17.38
N SER A 67 4.13 -5.16 -16.33
CA SER A 67 2.71 -4.82 -16.30
C SER A 67 2.32 -4.05 -17.56
N LYS A 68 1.38 -4.59 -18.34
CA LYS A 68 0.51 -3.75 -19.16
C LYS A 68 -0.16 -2.76 -18.20
N PRO A 69 -0.17 -1.45 -18.46
CA PRO A 69 -1.17 -0.60 -17.85
C PRO A 69 -2.49 -1.00 -18.50
N GLU A 70 -3.17 -2.02 -17.96
CA GLU A 70 -4.61 -2.10 -18.08
C GLU A 70 -5.16 -0.96 -17.22
N ASP A 71 -5.31 0.19 -17.86
CA ASP A 71 -6.39 1.11 -17.60
C ASP A 71 -7.72 0.33 -17.66
N ASN A 72 -8.21 -0.07 -16.49
CA ASN A 72 -9.39 -0.92 -16.23
C ASN A 72 -9.13 -2.42 -15.98
N SER A 73 -8.00 -2.80 -15.35
CA SER A 73 -7.90 -4.13 -14.74
C SER A 73 -8.81 -4.21 -13.52
N GLY A 74 -9.81 -5.09 -13.60
CA GLY A 74 -10.65 -5.52 -12.49
C GLY A 74 -9.88 -6.33 -11.45
N GLY A 75 -8.86 -5.74 -10.82
CA GLY A 75 -8.32 -6.16 -9.52
C GLY A 75 -9.01 -5.32 -8.42
N ALA A 76 -10.27 -5.59 -8.07
CA ALA A 76 -10.72 -6.64 -7.15
C ALA A 76 -10.26 -6.35 -5.71
N LEU A 77 -11.20 -5.84 -4.90
CA LEU A 77 -11.14 -5.62 -3.45
C LEU A 77 -10.54 -4.26 -3.01
N GLY A 78 -11.41 -3.28 -2.84
CA GLY A 78 -11.07 -2.03 -2.16
C GLY A 78 -12.13 -0.96 -2.36
N VAL A 79 -12.38 -0.17 -1.33
CA VAL A 79 -13.20 1.04 -1.39
C VAL A 79 -12.36 2.27 -1.71
N ASN A 80 -13.01 3.38 -2.04
CA ASN A 80 -12.31 4.65 -2.18
C ASN A 80 -11.68 5.10 -0.84
N PHE A 81 -10.36 5.30 -0.81
CA PHE A 81 -9.64 5.69 0.41
C PHE A 81 -10.09 7.04 0.98
N TYR A 82 -10.44 8.01 0.13
CA TYR A 82 -10.92 9.31 0.58
C TYR A 82 -12.30 9.20 1.24
N LEU A 83 -13.23 8.44 0.64
CA LEU A 83 -14.54 8.18 1.25
C LEU A 83 -14.39 7.46 2.60
N TRP A 84 -13.51 6.47 2.67
CA TRP A 84 -13.21 5.74 3.90
C TRP A 84 -12.67 6.65 5.00
N ARG A 85 -11.62 7.41 4.69
CA ARG A 85 -10.97 8.29 5.66
C ARG A 85 -11.93 9.37 6.15
N ALA A 86 -12.65 10.02 5.22
CA ALA A 86 -13.62 11.06 5.56
C ALA A 86 -14.76 10.52 6.44
N SER A 87 -15.24 9.30 6.16
CA SER A 87 -16.29 8.66 6.95
C SER A 87 -15.84 8.42 8.39
N ILE A 88 -14.65 7.82 8.58
CA ILE A 88 -14.10 7.56 9.91
C ILE A 88 -13.86 8.86 10.68
N ASP A 89 -13.26 9.85 10.05
CA ASP A 89 -12.95 11.13 10.73
C ASP A 89 -14.23 11.86 11.15
N THR A 90 -15.33 11.70 10.41
CA THR A 90 -16.62 12.28 10.78
C THR A 90 -17.25 11.60 11.99
N ILE A 91 -17.14 10.26 12.07
CA ILE A 91 -17.78 9.48 13.14
C ILE A 91 -16.83 9.15 14.30
N SER A 92 -15.62 9.73 14.33
CA SER A 92 -14.57 9.39 15.31
C SER A 92 -14.92 9.75 16.76
N PHE A 93 -16.00 10.49 16.98
CA PHE A 93 -16.53 10.77 18.32
C PHE A 93 -17.34 9.59 18.89
N MET A 94 -17.77 8.65 18.06
CA MET A 94 -18.46 7.44 18.48
C MET A 94 -17.47 6.26 18.62
N PRO A 95 -17.71 5.33 19.57
CA PRO A 95 -16.94 4.10 19.66
C PRO A 95 -17.19 3.22 18.41
N VAL A 96 -16.11 2.90 17.70
CA VAL A 96 -16.14 2.01 16.52
C VAL A 96 -15.99 0.57 16.99
N ASN A 97 -16.95 -0.28 16.61
CA ASN A 97 -16.97 -1.71 16.93
C ASN A 97 -16.19 -2.51 15.89
N THR A 98 -16.46 -2.29 14.61
CA THR A 98 -15.84 -3.02 13.50
C THR A 98 -15.65 -2.08 12.32
N ALA A 99 -14.49 -2.14 11.67
CA ALA A 99 -14.19 -1.36 10.47
C ALA A 99 -13.41 -2.21 9.46
N ASP A 100 -14.08 -2.63 8.39
CA ASP A 100 -13.48 -3.35 7.26
C ASP A 100 -13.17 -2.41 6.09
N ALA A 101 -11.88 -2.11 5.92
CA ALA A 101 -11.37 -1.20 4.89
C ALA A 101 -11.41 -1.78 3.46
N PHE A 102 -11.61 -3.10 3.30
CA PHE A 102 -11.73 -3.71 1.97
C PHE A 102 -13.19 -3.82 1.55
N GLY A 103 -14.06 -4.25 2.46
CA GLY A 103 -15.50 -4.37 2.25
C GLY A 103 -16.28 -3.06 2.37
N GLY A 104 -15.67 -2.01 2.92
CA GLY A 104 -16.31 -0.70 3.03
C GLY A 104 -17.34 -0.60 4.14
N VAL A 105 -17.23 -1.42 5.18
CA VAL A 105 -18.22 -1.47 6.27
C VAL A 105 -17.62 -0.89 7.54
N ILE A 106 -18.31 0.07 8.14
CA ILE A 106 -17.95 0.62 9.44
C ILE A 106 -19.17 0.53 10.35
N LEU A 107 -19.03 -0.16 11.48
CA LEU A 107 -20.06 -0.36 12.48
C LEU A 107 -19.64 0.32 13.78
N THR A 108 -20.51 1.15 14.33
CA THR A 108 -20.30 1.74 15.66
C THR A 108 -21.02 0.94 16.73
N ASP A 109 -20.60 1.13 17.97
CA ASP A 109 -21.39 0.78 19.14
C ASP A 109 -22.48 1.82 19.41
N TRP A 110 -23.30 1.54 20.43
CA TRP A 110 -24.27 2.50 20.96
C TRP A 110 -23.55 3.65 21.65
N HIS A 111 -23.85 4.88 21.23
CA HIS A 111 -23.34 6.11 21.83
C HIS A 111 -24.49 6.97 22.35
N THR A 112 -24.34 7.49 23.56
CA THR A 112 -25.27 8.46 24.16
C THR A 112 -24.67 9.85 24.09
N PRO A 113 -25.26 10.77 23.30
CA PRO A 113 -24.78 12.14 23.25
C PRO A 113 -25.07 12.85 24.59
N PRO A 114 -24.19 13.75 25.03
CA PRO A 114 -24.38 14.46 26.30
C PRO A 114 -25.61 15.37 26.32
N GLU A 115 -26.07 15.82 25.15
CA GLU A 115 -27.27 16.65 24.99
C GLU A 115 -28.58 15.89 25.27
N ALA A 116 -28.58 14.56 25.11
CA ALA A 116 -29.78 13.72 25.22
C ALA A 116 -29.46 12.38 25.91
N PRO A 117 -29.35 12.35 27.25
CA PRO A 117 -28.92 11.16 28.00
C PRO A 117 -29.93 9.99 27.98
N SER A 118 -31.20 10.25 27.67
CA SER A 118 -32.25 9.22 27.51
C SER A 118 -32.20 8.51 26.16
N GLU A 119 -31.28 8.89 25.27
CA GLU A 119 -31.23 8.37 23.91
C GLU A 119 -29.88 7.74 23.60
N ARG A 120 -29.92 6.72 22.75
CA ARG A 120 -28.72 6.04 22.24
C ARG A 120 -28.80 5.95 20.74
N PHE A 121 -27.67 6.18 20.10
CA PHE A 121 -27.52 6.11 18.65
C PHE A 121 -26.51 5.05 18.26
N LYS A 122 -26.79 4.33 17.18
CA LYS A 122 -25.87 3.42 16.52
C LYS A 122 -25.86 3.72 15.03
N LEU A 123 -24.68 3.67 14.42
CA LEU A 123 -24.50 3.90 13.00
C LEU A 123 -23.92 2.65 12.32
N ASN A 124 -24.46 2.34 11.15
CA ASN A 124 -23.84 1.43 10.19
C ASN A 124 -23.54 2.22 8.92
N VAL A 125 -22.27 2.34 8.57
CA VAL A 125 -21.79 3.06 7.39
C VAL A 125 -21.30 2.05 6.35
N TYR A 126 -21.71 2.24 5.11
CA TYR A 126 -21.36 1.41 3.96
C TYR A 126 -20.79 2.29 2.85
N ILE A 127 -19.61 1.94 2.35
CA ILE A 127 -18.98 2.59 1.21
C ILE A 127 -19.11 1.63 0.02
N LEU A 128 -19.93 2.02 -0.94
CA LEU A 128 -20.44 1.15 -2.00
C LEU A 128 -19.65 1.30 -3.31
N ASP A 129 -18.85 2.35 -3.45
CA ASP A 129 -18.19 2.71 -4.70
C ASP A 129 -16.70 3.04 -4.48
N ARG A 130 -15.95 2.89 -5.56
CA ARG A 130 -14.53 3.25 -5.70
C ARG A 130 -14.36 4.65 -6.29
N LYS A 131 -15.37 5.16 -6.99
CA LYS A 131 -15.40 6.54 -7.47
C LYS A 131 -15.78 7.48 -6.33
N LEU A 132 -15.19 8.68 -6.33
CA LEU A 132 -15.55 9.73 -5.38
C LEU A 132 -16.89 10.35 -5.78
N ARG A 133 -17.99 9.72 -5.38
CA ARG A 133 -19.37 10.17 -5.64
C ARG A 133 -20.14 10.25 -4.33
N ALA A 134 -21.10 11.17 -4.25
CA ALA A 134 -21.89 11.40 -3.04
C ALA A 134 -22.80 10.20 -2.70
N ASP A 135 -23.31 9.49 -3.70
CA ASP A 135 -24.09 8.26 -3.54
C ASP A 135 -23.23 7.03 -3.22
N GLY A 136 -21.90 7.18 -3.22
CA GLY A 136 -20.94 6.13 -2.88
C GLY A 136 -20.89 5.80 -1.40
N VAL A 137 -21.57 6.55 -0.53
CA VAL A 137 -21.66 6.30 0.92
C VAL A 137 -23.12 6.21 1.34
N ARG A 138 -23.45 5.18 2.12
CA ARG A 138 -24.78 4.97 2.71
C ARG A 138 -24.64 4.80 4.21
N VAL A 139 -25.49 5.49 4.97
CA VAL A 139 -25.50 5.42 6.43
C VAL A 139 -26.88 5.01 6.90
N ALA A 140 -26.95 3.98 7.74
CA ALA A 140 -28.14 3.61 8.49
C ALA A 140 -27.98 4.03 9.95
N VAL A 141 -28.97 4.76 10.46
CA VAL A 141 -28.98 5.31 11.82
C VAL A 141 -30.06 4.59 12.63
N PHE A 142 -29.68 4.07 13.79
CA PHE A 142 -30.60 3.47 14.74
C PHE A 142 -30.64 4.34 15.99
N ARG A 143 -31.87 4.64 16.45
CA ARG A 143 -32.12 5.42 17.66
C ARG A 143 -32.93 4.56 18.63
N GLN A 144 -32.50 4.53 19.89
CA GLN A 144 -33.22 3.88 20.98
C GLN A 144 -33.50 4.92 22.07
N ILE A 145 -34.74 4.97 22.54
CA ILE A 145 -35.17 5.79 23.66
C ILE A 145 -35.28 4.87 24.88
N GLN A 146 -34.75 5.31 26.01
CA GLN A 146 -34.84 4.61 27.28
C GLN A 146 -36.04 5.16 28.06
N ASP A 147 -37.11 4.37 28.13
CA ASP A 147 -38.34 4.68 28.88
C ASP A 147 -38.15 4.55 30.40
#